data_AF-A0A4Y9SDL8-F1
#
_entry.id   AF-A0A4Y9SDL8-F1
#
_cell.length_a   1.000
_cell.length_b   1.000
_cell.length_c   1.000
_cell.angle_alpha   90.00
_cell.angle_beta   90.00
_cell.angle_gamma   90.00
#
_symmetry.space_group_name_H-M   'P 1'
#
loop_
_entity.id
_entity.type
_entity.pdbx_description
1 polymer ?
#
loop_
_entity_poly.entity_id
_entity_poly.type
_entity_poly.pdbx_seq_one_letter_code
_entity_poly.pdbx_strand_id
1 'polypeptide(L)'
;MTKRPSAFTVCAAALPALAFAAALALAAASAHTAPLPATSSLARELAATFAHEQGDIIDPRQPLSKQLASLFAASPSEPLVLPGNLLLESACAQRGCDERAAAVTDRASATIAGIAARHFRCHLGSRGQTQCDRAPTLTIWVIRHQRSAASEAAVVAALKDWGRAAGYANEDVRYIRSALR
;
A
#
# COMPACT_ATOMS: atom_id res chain seq x y z
N MET A 1 -5.41 -71.20 32.22
CA MET A 1 -6.06 -70.59 33.40
C MET A 1 -5.48 -69.18 33.59
N THR A 2 -6.00 -68.14 32.93
CA THR A 2 -7.11 -67.24 33.36
C THR A 2 -6.92 -66.53 34.70
N LYS A 3 -6.51 -65.25 34.66
CA LYS A 3 -7.27 -64.11 35.21
C LYS A 3 -6.71 -62.76 34.74
N ARG A 4 -7.53 -62.04 33.95
CA ARG A 4 -7.61 -60.55 33.80
C ARG A 4 -8.16 -59.96 35.14
N PRO A 5 -8.49 -58.64 35.32
CA PRO A 5 -8.48 -57.48 34.40
C PRO A 5 -8.06 -56.10 35.01
N SER A 6 -7.99 -55.08 34.12
CA SER A 6 -8.42 -53.66 34.27
C SER A 6 -7.77 -52.78 35.36
N ALA A 7 -7.51 -51.49 35.16
CA ALA A 7 -8.51 -50.46 34.87
C ALA A 7 -7.89 -49.02 34.78
N PHE A 8 -8.38 -48.26 33.78
CA PHE A 8 -8.67 -46.80 33.72
C PHE A 8 -7.55 -45.75 33.89
N THR A 9 -7.25 -44.93 32.87
CA THR A 9 -7.92 -43.67 32.41
C THR A 9 -7.69 -42.52 33.42
N VAL A 10 -7.10 -41.37 33.05
CA VAL A 10 -7.78 -40.17 32.48
C VAL A 10 -6.73 -39.17 31.93
N CYS A 11 -7.13 -38.52 30.82
CA CYS A 11 -6.87 -37.16 30.28
C CYS A 11 -5.91 -36.20 31.06
N ALA A 12 -5.28 -35.18 30.48
CA ALA A 12 -5.79 -34.28 29.45
C ALA A 12 -4.69 -33.30 28.99
N ALA A 13 -4.86 -32.82 27.76
CA ALA A 13 -4.72 -31.43 27.35
C ALA A 13 -3.38 -30.71 27.56
N ALA A 14 -2.60 -30.63 26.49
CA ALA A 14 -1.76 -29.46 26.25
C ALA A 14 -1.54 -29.20 24.74
N LEU A 15 -2.59 -29.27 23.93
CA LEU A 15 -2.52 -28.81 22.54
C LEU A 15 -3.77 -28.01 22.16
N PRO A 16 -3.88 -26.74 22.60
CA PRO A 16 -4.54 -25.75 21.76
C PRO A 16 -3.80 -24.40 21.78
N ALA A 17 -2.47 -24.37 21.68
CA ALA A 17 -1.72 -23.12 21.58
C ALA A 17 -1.29 -22.78 20.14
N LEU A 18 -1.13 -23.78 19.28
CA LEU A 18 -0.62 -23.59 17.91
C LEU A 18 -1.69 -23.23 16.88
N ALA A 19 -2.97 -23.52 17.15
CA ALA A 19 -4.05 -23.18 16.21
C ALA A 19 -4.48 -21.70 16.31
N PHE A 20 -4.25 -21.03 17.44
CA PHE A 20 -4.68 -19.64 17.62
C PHE A 20 -3.70 -18.63 17.01
N ALA A 21 -2.40 -18.95 16.99
CA ALA A 21 -1.38 -18.09 16.37
C ALA A 21 -1.49 -18.03 14.84
N ALA A 22 -1.90 -19.13 14.20
CA ALA A 22 -2.11 -19.17 12.74
C ALA A 22 -3.34 -18.38 12.29
N ALA A 23 -4.40 -18.32 13.12
CA ALA A 23 -5.59 -17.54 12.83
C ALA A 23 -5.36 -16.02 12.99
N LEU A 24 -4.51 -15.61 13.94
CA LEU A 24 -4.12 -14.19 14.11
C LEU A 24 -3.12 -13.71 13.05
N ALA A 25 -2.24 -14.57 12.55
CA ALA A 25 -1.34 -14.23 11.45
C ALA A 25 -2.09 -14.04 10.11
N LEU A 26 -3.15 -14.81 9.87
CA LEU A 26 -4.00 -14.63 8.67
C LEU A 26 -4.97 -13.44 8.78
N ALA A 27 -5.38 -13.08 10.00
CA ALA A 27 -6.19 -11.88 10.23
C ALA A 27 -5.38 -10.58 10.09
N ALA A 28 -4.07 -10.60 10.37
CA ALA A 28 -3.20 -9.43 10.18
C ALA A 28 -2.88 -9.16 8.69
N ALA A 29 -2.90 -10.19 7.84
CA ALA A 29 -2.61 -10.06 6.40
C ALA A 29 -3.80 -9.54 5.57
N SER A 30 -5.01 -9.53 6.14
CA SER A 30 -6.26 -9.19 5.44
C SER A 30 -6.94 -7.94 5.99
N ALA A 31 -6.36 -7.32 7.01
CA ALA A 31 -6.91 -6.15 7.63
C ALA A 31 -6.20 -4.89 7.11
N HIS A 32 -6.99 -4.05 6.44
CA HIS A 32 -6.82 -2.59 6.30
C HIS A 32 -6.12 -2.04 5.05
N THR A 33 -6.66 -2.34 3.87
CA THR A 33 -6.96 -1.25 2.93
C THR A 33 -8.42 -1.35 2.53
N ALA A 34 -9.29 -0.64 3.26
CA ALA A 34 -10.65 -0.42 2.76
C ALA A 34 -10.53 0.15 1.34
N PRO A 35 -11.30 -0.38 0.37
CA PRO A 35 -11.18 0.07 -1.01
C PRO A 35 -11.43 1.58 -1.06
N LEU A 36 -10.45 2.34 -1.54
CA LEU A 36 -10.66 3.75 -1.83
C LEU A 36 -11.74 3.86 -2.91
N PRO A 37 -12.90 4.48 -2.61
CA PRO A 37 -13.96 4.58 -3.58
C PRO A 37 -13.46 5.38 -4.78
N ALA A 38 -13.84 4.94 -5.99
CA ALA A 38 -13.49 5.61 -7.25
C ALA A 38 -13.99 7.07 -7.31
N THR A 39 -14.90 7.46 -6.41
CA THR A 39 -15.42 8.81 -6.23
C THR A 39 -14.57 9.69 -5.30
N SER A 40 -13.55 9.13 -4.63
CA SER A 40 -12.67 9.90 -3.74
C SER A 40 -11.89 10.98 -4.49
N SER A 41 -11.59 12.10 -3.82
CA SER A 41 -10.73 13.14 -4.40
C SER A 41 -9.35 12.60 -4.78
N LEU A 42 -8.85 11.57 -4.08
CA LEU A 42 -7.63 10.86 -4.45
C LEU A 42 -7.75 10.14 -5.79
N ALA A 43 -8.82 9.36 -5.99
CA ALA A 43 -9.04 8.67 -7.27
C ALA A 43 -9.13 9.66 -8.45
N ARG A 44 -9.77 10.82 -8.26
CA ARG A 44 -9.81 11.88 -9.27
C ARG A 44 -8.45 12.50 -9.55
N GLU A 45 -7.62 12.72 -8.54
CA GLU A 45 -6.31 13.33 -8.73
C GLU A 45 -5.33 12.37 -9.41
N LEU A 46 -5.43 11.08 -9.10
CA LEU A 46 -4.72 10.03 -9.83
C LEU A 46 -5.21 9.95 -11.27
N ALA A 47 -6.52 10.00 -11.50
CA ALA A 47 -7.06 10.08 -12.85
C ALA A 47 -6.54 11.31 -13.60
N ALA A 48 -6.52 12.49 -12.98
CA ALA A 48 -5.99 13.69 -13.61
C ALA A 48 -4.49 13.59 -13.96
N THR A 49 -3.71 12.92 -13.10
CA THR A 49 -2.27 12.74 -13.31
C THR A 49 -1.97 11.73 -14.41
N PHE A 50 -2.73 10.63 -14.46
CA PHE A 50 -2.41 9.47 -15.32
C PHE A 50 -3.36 9.26 -16.52
N ALA A 51 -4.50 9.98 -16.63
CA ALA A 51 -5.50 9.77 -17.71
C ALA A 51 -4.97 10.02 -19.12
N HIS A 52 -3.94 10.84 -19.24
CA HIS A 52 -3.31 11.13 -20.52
C HIS A 52 -2.12 10.21 -20.83
N GLU A 53 -1.70 9.40 -19.87
CA GLU A 53 -0.43 8.67 -19.90
C GLU A 53 -0.70 7.16 -20.07
N GLN A 54 -0.83 6.74 -21.33
CA GLN A 54 -1.09 5.34 -21.68
C GLN A 54 0.20 4.52 -21.57
N GLY A 55 0.42 3.91 -20.42
CA GLY A 55 1.57 3.04 -20.16
C GLY A 55 2.09 3.08 -18.73
N ASP A 56 1.64 4.05 -17.94
CA ASP A 56 2.05 4.21 -16.55
C ASP A 56 1.51 3.08 -15.65
N ILE A 57 2.19 2.88 -14.52
CA ILE A 57 1.82 1.90 -13.50
C ILE A 57 0.41 2.10 -12.91
N ILE A 58 -0.13 3.32 -12.97
CA ILE A 58 -1.48 3.64 -12.51
C ILE A 58 -2.40 3.83 -13.73
N ASP A 59 -3.28 2.86 -13.98
CA ASP A 59 -4.33 2.93 -14.98
C ASP A 59 -5.59 3.61 -14.39
N PRO A 60 -5.93 4.82 -14.81
CA PRO A 60 -7.07 5.56 -14.24
C PRO A 60 -8.43 4.98 -14.62
N ARG A 61 -8.47 4.00 -15.53
CA ARG A 61 -9.70 3.27 -15.88
C ARG A 61 -10.03 2.15 -14.90
N GLN A 62 -9.11 1.81 -13.98
CA GLN A 62 -9.29 0.77 -12.98
C GLN A 62 -9.47 1.35 -11.57
N PRO A 63 -10.26 0.71 -10.69
CA PRO A 63 -10.35 1.12 -9.29
C PRO A 63 -8.98 1.12 -8.62
N LEU A 64 -8.63 2.20 -7.92
CA LEU A 64 -7.32 2.32 -7.27
C LEU A 64 -7.07 1.18 -6.28
N SER A 65 -8.09 0.75 -5.54
CA SER A 65 -7.98 -0.38 -4.61
C SER A 65 -7.49 -1.67 -5.29
N LYS A 66 -7.95 -1.94 -6.52
CA LYS A 66 -7.53 -3.09 -7.31
C LYS A 66 -6.08 -2.96 -7.77
N GLN A 67 -5.68 -1.75 -8.16
CA GLN A 67 -4.32 -1.45 -8.58
C GLN A 67 -3.34 -1.53 -7.42
N LEU A 68 -3.65 -0.89 -6.29
CA LEU A 68 -2.87 -1.00 -5.06
C LEU A 68 -2.77 -2.47 -4.65
N ALA A 69 -3.89 -3.22 -4.62
CA ALA A 69 -3.82 -4.66 -4.32
C ALA A 69 -2.88 -5.41 -5.28
N SER A 70 -2.87 -5.08 -6.57
CA SER A 70 -1.95 -5.72 -7.53
C SER A 70 -0.48 -5.30 -7.36
N LEU A 71 -0.22 -4.08 -6.90
CA LEU A 71 1.12 -3.59 -6.59
C LEU A 71 1.61 -4.25 -5.29
N PHE A 72 0.83 -4.16 -4.22
CA PHE A 72 1.13 -4.74 -2.91
C PHE A 72 1.04 -6.28 -2.88
N ALA A 73 0.45 -6.93 -3.88
CA ALA A 73 0.49 -8.40 -4.02
C ALA A 73 1.88 -8.94 -4.40
N ALA A 74 2.76 -8.09 -4.94
CA ALA A 74 4.11 -8.49 -5.31
C ALA A 74 5.10 -8.13 -4.19
N SER A 75 5.24 -9.05 -3.24
CA SER A 75 6.25 -9.04 -2.17
C SER A 75 6.14 -7.85 -1.19
N PRO A 76 5.60 -8.05 0.02
CA PRO A 76 5.58 -7.00 1.02
C PRO A 76 7.01 -6.72 1.48
N SER A 77 7.53 -5.52 1.19
CA SER A 77 8.62 -4.98 2.01
C SER A 77 8.11 -4.87 3.45
N GLU A 78 8.93 -5.27 4.43
CA GLU A 78 8.55 -5.15 5.84
C GLU A 78 8.04 -3.73 6.13
N PRO A 79 6.86 -3.58 6.74
CA PRO A 79 6.29 -2.26 6.99
C PRO A 79 7.17 -1.47 7.95
N LEU A 80 7.54 -0.26 7.57
CA LEU A 80 8.32 0.64 8.40
C LEU A 80 7.38 1.36 9.36
N VAL A 81 7.56 1.14 10.66
CA VAL A 81 6.82 1.86 11.70
C VAL A 81 7.39 3.27 11.84
N LEU A 82 6.52 4.26 11.61
CA LEU A 82 6.85 5.67 11.73
C LEU A 82 6.29 6.25 13.05
N PRO A 83 6.80 7.40 13.52
CA PRO A 83 6.23 8.09 14.67
C PRO A 83 4.73 8.40 14.47
N GLY A 84 3.97 8.44 15.58
CA GLY A 84 2.57 8.89 15.56
C GLY A 84 1.57 7.89 14.96
N ASN A 85 1.75 6.59 15.23
CA ASN A 85 0.89 5.50 14.72
C ASN A 85 0.86 5.39 13.18
N LEU A 86 1.86 5.94 12.51
CA LEU A 86 1.99 5.84 11.06
C LEU A 86 2.76 4.57 10.68
N LEU A 87 2.41 4.01 9.53
CA LEU A 87 3.03 2.81 8.99
C LEU A 87 3.27 3.05 7.51
N LEU A 88 4.52 2.89 7.06
CA LEU A 88 4.90 3.01 5.66
C LEU A 88 5.07 1.62 5.07
N GLU A 89 4.31 1.36 4.02
CA GLU A 89 4.39 0.16 3.22
C GLU A 89 4.80 0.55 1.81
N SER A 90 5.61 -0.30 1.18
CA SER A 90 5.97 -0.12 -0.22
C SER A 90 5.76 -1.40 -1.01
N ALA A 91 5.61 -1.23 -2.31
CA ALA A 91 5.44 -2.33 -3.22
C ALA A 91 5.89 -1.95 -4.64
N CYS A 92 6.02 -2.96 -5.49
CA CYS A 92 6.38 -2.78 -6.88
C CYS A 92 5.50 -3.68 -7.76
N ALA A 93 5.49 -3.46 -9.07
CA ALA A 93 4.70 -4.32 -9.95
C ALA A 93 5.30 -5.75 -10.01
N GLN A 94 4.45 -6.78 -10.18
CA GLN A 94 4.88 -8.19 -10.27
C GLN A 94 5.96 -8.48 -11.33
N ARG A 95 6.16 -7.60 -12.32
CA ARG A 95 7.07 -7.81 -13.46
C ARG A 95 8.34 -6.98 -13.42
N GLY A 96 8.62 -6.29 -12.31
CA GLY A 96 9.83 -5.51 -12.12
C GLY A 96 9.63 -4.37 -11.12
N CYS A 97 10.67 -4.06 -10.37
CA CYS A 97 10.63 -2.95 -9.41
C CYS A 97 11.25 -1.66 -9.98
N ASP A 98 11.14 -1.43 -11.29
CA ASP A 98 11.51 -0.13 -11.85
C ASP A 98 10.49 0.92 -11.42
N GLU A 99 9.21 0.62 -11.56
CA GLU A 99 8.14 1.44 -11.00
C GLU A 99 7.67 0.87 -9.65
N ARG A 100 7.45 1.76 -8.69
CA ARG A 100 7.15 1.39 -7.30
C ARG A 100 6.14 2.36 -6.70
N ALA A 101 5.40 1.90 -5.72
CA ALA A 101 4.51 2.72 -4.93
C ALA A 101 4.80 2.55 -3.43
N ALA A 102 4.44 3.55 -2.66
CA ALA A 102 4.40 3.48 -1.21
C ALA A 102 3.12 4.13 -0.69
N ALA A 103 2.65 3.65 0.45
CA ALA A 103 1.54 4.23 1.18
C ALA A 103 1.95 4.44 2.63
N VAL A 104 1.53 5.57 3.19
CA VAL A 104 1.56 5.79 4.63
C VAL A 104 0.14 5.64 5.15
N THR A 105 -0.05 4.71 6.08
CA THR A 105 -1.33 4.42 6.72
C THR A 105 -1.29 4.85 8.18
N ASP A 106 -2.36 5.46 8.65
CA ASP A 106 -2.58 5.74 10.06
C ASP A 106 -3.25 4.53 10.71
N ARG A 107 -2.52 3.87 11.60
CA ARG A 107 -2.96 2.66 12.28
C ARG A 107 -4.09 2.90 13.26
N ALA A 108 -4.22 4.11 13.81
CA ALA A 108 -5.26 4.41 14.78
C ALA A 108 -6.63 4.52 14.10
N SER A 109 -6.67 5.09 12.90
CA SER A 109 -7.91 5.27 12.12
C SER A 109 -8.08 4.26 10.99
N ALA A 110 -7.09 3.41 10.72
CA ALA A 110 -7.03 2.52 9.57
C ALA A 110 -7.27 3.26 8.23
N THR A 111 -6.75 4.47 8.10
CA THR A 111 -6.90 5.31 6.91
C THR A 111 -5.56 5.60 6.26
N ILE A 112 -5.56 5.75 4.94
CA ILE A 112 -4.39 6.18 4.19
C ILE A 112 -4.15 7.67 4.49
N ALA A 113 -2.96 8.00 4.94
CA ALA A 113 -2.49 9.37 5.19
C ALA A 113 -1.83 9.98 3.96
N GLY A 114 -1.17 9.15 3.14
CA GLY A 114 -0.59 9.58 1.87
C GLY A 114 -0.14 8.41 1.02
N ILE A 115 0.06 8.66 -0.27
CA ILE A 115 0.54 7.70 -1.25
C ILE A 115 1.67 8.36 -2.03
N ALA A 116 2.68 7.59 -2.42
CA ALA A 116 3.65 7.99 -3.40
C ALA A 116 3.79 6.95 -4.51
N ALA A 117 4.10 7.41 -5.71
CA ALA A 117 4.48 6.56 -6.83
C ALA A 117 5.78 7.09 -7.43
N ARG A 118 6.76 6.19 -7.60
CA ARG A 118 7.90 6.39 -8.49
C ARG A 118 7.54 5.76 -9.82
N HIS A 119 7.33 6.59 -10.83
CA HIS A 119 6.86 6.18 -12.15
C HIS A 119 7.65 6.86 -13.25
N PHE A 120 7.55 6.31 -14.45
CA PHE A 120 8.00 6.98 -15.68
C PHE A 120 6.77 7.47 -16.41
N ARG A 121 6.81 8.72 -16.86
CA ARG A 121 5.71 9.30 -17.61
C ARG A 121 5.72 8.72 -19.01
N CYS A 122 4.72 7.93 -19.33
CA CYS A 122 4.63 7.19 -20.58
C CYS A 122 3.45 7.69 -21.43
N HIS A 123 3.67 7.87 -22.72
CA HIS A 123 2.63 8.26 -23.67
C HIS A 123 2.75 7.48 -24.97
N LEU A 124 1.65 7.38 -25.70
CA LEU A 124 1.67 6.83 -27.05
C LEU A 124 2.34 7.84 -28.00
N GLY A 125 3.48 7.46 -28.56
CA GLY A 125 4.13 8.20 -29.63
C GLY A 125 3.33 8.13 -30.93
N SER A 126 3.71 8.98 -31.89
CA SER A 126 3.05 9.10 -33.21
C SER A 126 3.00 7.81 -34.04
N ARG A 127 3.79 6.79 -33.68
CA ARG A 127 3.84 5.48 -34.33
C ARG A 127 3.17 4.36 -33.51
N GLY A 128 2.38 4.70 -32.49
CA GLY A 128 1.72 3.73 -31.62
C GLY A 128 2.65 2.98 -30.66
N GLN A 129 3.91 3.40 -30.54
CA GLN A 129 4.85 2.88 -29.55
C GLN A 129 4.76 3.71 -28.27
N THR A 130 4.75 3.05 -27.12
CA THR A 130 4.86 3.73 -25.82
C THR A 130 6.25 4.34 -25.69
N GLN A 131 6.29 5.65 -25.43
CA GLN A 131 7.51 6.40 -25.13
C GLN A 131 7.43 6.86 -23.69
N CYS A 132 8.47 6.54 -22.91
CA CYS A 132 8.55 6.91 -21.52
C CYS A 132 9.74 7.83 -21.28
N ASP A 133 9.62 8.72 -20.29
CA ASP A 133 10.76 9.48 -19.79
C ASP A 133 11.88 8.53 -19.33
N ARG A 134 13.13 8.96 -19.50
CA ARG A 134 14.29 8.21 -18.98
C ARG A 134 14.51 8.43 -17.49
N ALA A 135 13.99 9.53 -16.98
CA ALA A 135 14.16 9.97 -15.62
C ALA A 135 12.86 9.71 -14.83
N PRO A 136 12.91 8.91 -13.75
CA PRO A 136 11.73 8.61 -12.95
C PRO A 136 11.25 9.84 -12.17
N THR A 137 9.94 9.99 -12.07
CA THR A 137 9.28 11.02 -11.27
C THR A 137 8.70 10.39 -10.01
N LEU A 138 8.92 11.03 -8.86
CA LEU A 138 8.20 10.76 -7.64
C LEU A 138 7.00 11.70 -7.56
N THR A 139 5.79 11.14 -7.55
CA THR A 139 4.59 11.91 -7.23
C THR A 139 4.06 11.48 -5.87
N ILE A 140 3.82 12.45 -4.99
CA ILE A 140 3.31 12.26 -3.63
C ILE A 140 1.94 12.90 -3.52
N TRP A 141 0.95 12.14 -3.05
CA TRP A 141 -0.39 12.63 -2.72
C TRP A 141 -0.62 12.54 -1.22
N VAL A 142 -0.80 13.68 -0.56
CA VAL A 142 -1.09 13.77 0.87
C VAL A 142 -2.59 13.97 1.06
N ILE A 143 -3.22 13.08 1.82
CA ILE A 143 -4.66 13.15 2.09
C ILE A 143 -4.89 13.97 3.35
N ARG A 144 -5.42 15.19 3.16
CA ARG A 144 -5.79 16.08 4.26
C ARG A 144 -7.13 15.65 4.84
N HIS A 145 -7.08 15.04 6.03
CA HIS A 145 -8.25 14.75 6.83
C HIS A 145 -7.95 15.02 8.32
N GLN A 146 -8.33 16.20 8.82
CA GLN A 146 -8.19 16.59 10.23
C GLN A 146 -6.77 16.37 10.84
N ARG A 147 -5.72 16.35 10.01
CA ARG A 147 -4.32 16.21 10.47
C ARG A 147 -3.73 17.58 10.82
N SER A 148 -2.83 17.61 11.78
CA SER A 148 -2.01 18.79 12.03
C SER A 148 -0.99 18.98 10.90
N ALA A 149 -0.54 20.21 10.68
CA ALA A 149 0.52 20.50 9.70
C ALA A 149 1.80 19.70 9.97
N ALA A 150 2.12 19.45 11.24
CA ALA A 150 3.26 18.61 11.64
C ALA A 150 3.08 17.15 11.21
N SER A 151 1.87 16.59 11.35
CA SER A 151 1.57 15.23 10.88
C SER A 151 1.63 15.13 9.35
N GLU A 152 1.11 16.13 8.63
CA GLU A 152 1.24 16.20 7.17
C GLU A 152 2.71 16.25 6.73
N ALA A 153 3.52 17.09 7.39
CA ALA A 153 4.95 17.20 7.10
C ALA A 153 5.69 15.88 7.34
N ALA A 154 5.34 15.14 8.40
CA ALA A 154 5.92 13.82 8.68
C ALA A 154 5.60 12.79 7.60
N VAL A 155 4.36 12.77 7.10
CA VAL A 155 3.94 11.90 5.98
C VAL A 155 4.73 12.24 4.72
N VAL A 156 4.82 13.53 4.38
CA VAL A 156 5.60 13.99 3.21
C VAL A 156 7.07 13.61 3.36
N ALA A 157 7.67 13.85 4.52
CA ALA A 157 9.07 13.54 4.77
C ALA A 157 9.34 12.04 4.58
N ALA A 158 8.52 11.18 5.17
CA ALA A 158 8.66 9.74 5.04
C ALA A 158 8.56 9.26 3.58
N LEU A 159 7.60 9.79 2.81
CA LEU A 159 7.44 9.44 1.39
C LEU A 159 8.58 9.99 0.52
N LYS A 160 9.14 11.16 0.85
CA LYS A 160 10.35 11.67 0.18
C LYS A 160 11.58 10.84 0.50
N ASP A 161 11.77 10.44 1.75
CA ASP A 161 12.87 9.56 2.17
C ASP A 161 12.81 8.22 1.44
N TRP A 162 11.61 7.62 1.40
CA TRP A 162 11.37 6.43 0.60
C TRP A 162 11.70 6.65 -0.87
N GLY A 163 11.21 7.74 -1.46
CA GLY A 163 11.48 8.07 -2.85
C GLY A 163 12.98 8.21 -3.14
N ARG A 164 13.74 8.88 -2.25
CA ARG A 164 15.19 9.05 -2.42
C ARG A 164 15.89 7.70 -2.45
N ALA A 165 15.52 6.80 -1.55
CA ALA A 165 16.02 5.43 -1.55
C ALA A 165 15.62 4.64 -2.81
N ALA A 166 14.45 4.94 -3.39
CA ALA A 166 13.99 4.36 -4.65
C ALA A 166 14.62 5.03 -5.90
N GLY A 167 15.35 6.12 -5.75
CA GLY A 167 16.07 6.81 -6.83
C GLY A 167 15.14 7.50 -7.83
N TYR A 168 14.41 8.54 -7.40
CA TYR A 168 13.73 9.46 -8.31
C TYR A 168 14.66 10.58 -8.79
N ALA A 169 14.34 11.18 -9.95
CA ALA A 169 15.03 12.35 -10.48
C ALA A 169 14.20 13.64 -10.32
N ASN A 170 12.87 13.52 -10.41
CA ASN A 170 11.93 14.63 -10.28
C ASN A 170 10.95 14.39 -9.14
N GLU A 171 10.45 15.44 -8.51
CA GLU A 171 9.49 15.36 -7.40
C GLU A 171 8.28 16.26 -7.65
N ASP A 172 7.08 15.73 -7.42
CA ASP A 172 5.81 16.46 -7.43
C ASP A 172 5.01 16.11 -6.16
N VAL A 173 4.63 17.12 -5.37
CA VAL A 173 3.88 16.92 -4.12
C VAL A 173 2.52 17.60 -4.22
N ARG A 174 1.47 16.82 -4.01
CA ARG A 174 0.07 17.24 -4.15
C ARG A 174 -0.68 17.04 -2.85
N TYR A 175 -1.42 18.07 -2.44
CA TYR A 175 -2.27 18.03 -1.25
C TYR A 175 -3.72 17.86 -1.66
N ILE A 176 -4.31 16.73 -1.31
CA ILE A 176 -5.68 16.39 -1.63
C ILE A 176 -6.53 16.64 -0.40
N ARG A 177 -7.51 17.54 -0.52
CA ARG A 177 -8.57 17.65 0.49
C ARG A 177 -9.49 16.45 0.32
N SER A 178 -9.67 15.65 1.37
CA SER A 178 -10.73 14.65 1.38
C SER A 178 -12.07 15.37 1.42
N ALA A 179 -12.80 15.36 0.30
CA ALA A 179 -14.22 15.69 0.28
C ALA A 179 -14.98 14.39 0.53
N LEU A 180 -14.88 13.84 1.74
CA LEU A 180 -15.77 12.79 2.19
C LEU A 180 -16.88 13.47 3.01
N ARG A 181 -18.06 13.56 2.41
CA ARG A 181 -19.33 13.62 3.15
C ARG A 181 -19.78 12.18 3.38
#